data_AF-A0A948PUK0-F1
#
_entry.id   AF-A0A948PUK0-F1
#
_cell.length_a   1.000
_cell.length_b   1.000
_cell.length_c   1.000
_cell.angle_alpha   90.00
_cell.angle_beta   90.00
_cell.angle_gamma   90.00
#
_symmetry.space_group_name_H-M   'P 1'
#
loop_
_entity.id
_entity.type
_entity.pdbx_description
1 polymer ?
#
loop_
_entity_poly.entity_id
_entity_poly.type
_entity_poly.pdbx_seq_one_letter_code
_entity_poly.pdbx_strand_id
1 'polypeptide(L)'
;HSMGGLVARQYIQSNDYQDDINKLIFLGTPHLGAPKDYLVWEAGELDKGILDQIMHFILTKEAQKHNYSDLFTYIRNEPISSIQELLPIYNYLVDASPLSVRHYPTGYPVSSFLENLNNNLSVLTDSGVTVYNIIGDTQDNSTINYIRVVPSAGLPLWEHGYPEGFDESTGDRGLIWGSGDGTVPVQSSDVFSESITISSDHRNLPTNSEFQILTELLGPGQYTTVDDMHFPNLILIIKLLSPVDMQVIAPDGKRIGKDFTSNQEINEIPFAFYSGFQTDDEYVTIINPEDGQYKIITQGTGSGGEYTVSSALISDTQDLEQNFQANIASGQIENLNLNLSSADNTIGIIPEDTIPPQITIVSPEAKDYLHSDNLNINYSVVDNESGVFSSSAKFDTINVENGEDIDLFYQPLGSHDFTVQTKDNVNNQSSVAVQFRVIATIDSTISDINRAYSLGWITKKSTRDSLIRQINKATKLITKIQRIKQKLSDKHNLLKKVQKIERRLDDALSRIILRKLAVLKKTGTINQQAYDVISSDINWLINNN
;
A
#
# COMPACT_ATOMS: atom_id res chain seq x y z
N HIS A 1 -20.74 23.02 20.76
CA HIS A 1 -21.01 23.03 19.32
C HIS A 1 -21.07 21.59 18.83
N SER A 2 -22.02 21.28 17.93
CA SER A 2 -22.21 19.95 17.36
C SER A 2 -22.24 18.84 18.42
N MET A 3 -21.61 17.69 18.19
CA MET A 3 -21.49 16.58 19.14
C MET A 3 -20.91 17.00 20.50
N GLY A 4 -20.05 18.03 20.57
CA GLY A 4 -19.54 18.56 21.84
C GLY A 4 -20.64 19.08 22.77
N GLY A 5 -21.80 19.49 22.23
CA GLY A 5 -23.00 19.77 23.03
C GLY A 5 -23.56 18.54 23.71
N LEU A 6 -23.54 17.37 23.04
CA LEU A 6 -23.98 16.11 23.63
C LEU A 6 -23.03 15.64 24.74
N VAL A 7 -21.73 15.88 24.60
CA VAL A 7 -20.75 15.61 25.66
C VAL A 7 -21.07 16.44 26.92
N ALA A 8 -21.36 17.74 26.76
CA ALA A 8 -21.76 18.59 27.88
C ALA A 8 -23.08 18.14 28.51
N ARG A 9 -24.08 17.75 27.70
CA ARG A 9 -25.34 17.16 28.21
C ARG A 9 -25.08 15.89 28.99
N GLN A 10 -24.27 14.98 28.46
CA GLN A 10 -23.97 13.72 29.11
C GLN A 10 -23.32 13.95 30.47
N TYR A 11 -22.40 14.91 30.58
CA TYR A 11 -21.79 15.27 31.86
C TYR A 11 -22.84 15.76 32.87
N ILE A 12 -23.63 16.79 32.52
CA ILE A 12 -24.63 17.39 33.44
C ILE A 12 -25.71 16.38 33.83
N GLN A 13 -26.12 15.52 32.90
CA GLN A 13 -27.15 14.52 33.13
C GLN A 13 -26.62 13.23 33.80
N SER A 14 -25.32 13.18 34.13
CA SER A 14 -24.71 12.04 34.82
C SER A 14 -24.61 12.24 36.32
N ASN A 15 -24.31 11.14 37.04
CA ASN A 15 -24.00 11.21 38.47
C ASN A 15 -22.63 11.84 38.77
N ASP A 16 -21.82 12.13 37.75
CA ASP A 16 -20.51 12.76 37.89
C ASP A 16 -20.59 14.29 37.88
N TYR A 17 -21.78 14.86 37.60
CA TYR A 17 -21.98 16.30 37.62
C TYR A 17 -21.76 16.86 39.03
N GLN A 18 -20.92 17.89 39.14
CA GLN A 18 -20.51 18.46 40.43
C GLN A 18 -21.18 19.80 40.75
N ASP A 19 -22.31 20.10 40.08
CA ASP A 19 -22.97 21.41 40.18
C ASP A 19 -22.03 22.59 39.82
N ASP A 20 -21.10 22.35 38.90
CA ASP A 20 -19.97 23.25 38.58
C ASP A 20 -20.17 24.03 37.27
N ILE A 21 -21.34 23.92 36.63
CA ILE A 21 -21.69 24.66 35.41
C ILE A 21 -22.77 25.71 35.71
N ASN A 22 -22.49 26.96 35.38
CA ASN A 22 -23.45 28.06 35.52
C ASN A 22 -24.31 28.26 34.26
N LYS A 23 -23.65 28.33 33.10
CA LYS A 23 -24.27 28.55 31.79
C LYS A 23 -23.79 27.51 30.80
N LEU A 24 -24.67 27.09 29.91
CA LEU A 24 -24.36 26.20 28.79
C LEU A 24 -24.95 26.76 27.50
N ILE A 25 -24.11 26.87 26.47
CA ILE A 25 -24.52 27.33 25.15
C ILE A 25 -24.36 26.19 24.15
N PHE A 26 -25.48 25.71 23.61
CA PHE A 26 -25.50 24.77 22.50
C PHE A 26 -25.43 25.54 21.18
N LEU A 27 -24.64 25.02 20.24
CA LEU A 27 -24.49 25.57 18.90
C LEU A 27 -24.68 24.41 17.93
N GLY A 28 -25.82 24.34 17.24
CA GLY A 28 -26.09 23.31 16.22
C GLY A 28 -25.97 21.89 16.76
N THR A 29 -26.34 21.68 18.02
CA THR A 29 -26.20 20.36 18.66
C THR A 29 -27.27 19.42 18.09
N PRO A 30 -26.92 18.21 17.61
CA PRO A 30 -27.88 17.22 17.13
C PRO A 30 -28.56 16.51 18.32
N HIS A 31 -29.45 17.21 19.02
CA HIS A 31 -30.07 16.68 20.23
C HIS A 31 -30.87 15.40 19.98
N LEU A 32 -31.40 15.19 18.78
CA LEU A 32 -32.09 13.98 18.36
C LEU A 32 -31.35 13.20 17.25
N GLY A 33 -30.07 13.50 17.00
CA GLY A 33 -29.22 12.87 15.98
C GLY A 33 -29.32 13.53 14.59
N ALA A 34 -28.49 13.10 13.63
CA ALA A 34 -28.50 13.64 12.27
C ALA A 34 -28.70 12.53 11.23
N PRO A 35 -29.65 12.66 10.26
CA PRO A 35 -29.90 11.62 9.27
C PRO A 35 -28.68 11.27 8.42
N LYS A 36 -27.72 12.18 8.30
CA LYS A 36 -26.46 11.96 7.60
C LYS A 36 -25.65 10.78 8.14
N ASP A 37 -25.65 10.55 9.46
CA ASP A 37 -24.92 9.46 10.11
C ASP A 37 -25.42 8.07 9.69
N TYR A 38 -26.65 7.98 9.17
CA TYR A 38 -27.19 6.74 8.60
C TYR A 38 -26.34 6.22 7.44
N LEU A 39 -25.86 7.10 6.56
CA LEU A 39 -25.07 6.72 5.39
C LEU A 39 -23.74 6.06 5.83
N VAL A 40 -23.12 6.66 6.84
CA VAL A 40 -21.85 6.21 7.40
C VAL A 40 -22.03 4.89 8.15
N TRP A 41 -23.08 4.78 8.96
CA TRP A 41 -23.34 3.58 9.76
C TRP A 41 -23.74 2.36 8.93
N GLU A 42 -24.57 2.56 7.91
CA GLU A 42 -25.14 1.46 7.13
C GLU A 42 -24.22 0.99 6.00
N ALA A 43 -23.30 1.82 5.53
CA ALA A 43 -22.45 1.46 4.40
C ALA A 43 -21.03 2.07 4.41
N GLY A 44 -20.66 2.87 5.41
CA GLY A 44 -19.40 3.62 5.39
C GLY A 44 -19.39 4.73 4.34
N GLU A 45 -20.56 5.18 3.89
CA GLU A 45 -20.70 6.18 2.84
C GLU A 45 -20.86 7.58 3.43
N LEU A 46 -20.24 8.58 2.79
CA LEU A 46 -20.28 9.97 3.23
C LEU A 46 -20.83 10.87 2.12
N ASP A 47 -21.36 12.03 2.52
CA ASP A 47 -21.82 13.06 1.57
C ASP A 47 -20.62 13.84 0.98
N LYS A 48 -20.88 14.82 0.12
CA LYS A 48 -19.83 15.51 -0.67
C LYS A 48 -19.23 16.77 -0.02
N GLY A 49 -19.66 17.16 1.18
CA GLY A 49 -19.13 18.35 1.84
C GLY A 49 -17.65 18.19 2.24
N ILE A 50 -16.91 19.29 2.39
CA ILE A 50 -15.48 19.23 2.74
C ILE A 50 -15.22 18.44 4.04
N LEU A 51 -16.09 18.58 5.06
CA LEU A 51 -15.94 17.85 6.33
C LEU A 51 -16.14 16.35 6.14
N ASP A 52 -17.04 15.97 5.23
CA ASP A 52 -17.31 14.57 4.90
C ASP A 52 -16.13 13.94 4.19
N GLN A 53 -15.54 14.66 3.23
CA GLN A 53 -14.35 14.19 2.53
C GLN A 53 -13.15 14.08 3.48
N ILE A 54 -12.98 15.01 4.42
CA ILE A 54 -11.95 14.90 5.48
C ILE A 54 -12.20 13.67 6.34
N MET A 55 -13.43 13.47 6.83
CA MET A 55 -13.77 12.29 7.63
C MET A 55 -13.55 11.01 6.83
N HIS A 56 -13.98 10.96 5.57
CA HIS A 56 -13.80 9.82 4.68
C HIS A 56 -12.31 9.48 4.51
N PHE A 57 -11.47 10.48 4.22
CA PHE A 57 -10.02 10.31 4.12
C PHE A 57 -9.44 9.75 5.42
N ILE A 58 -9.68 10.41 6.56
CA ILE A 58 -9.12 9.99 7.86
C ILE A 58 -9.56 8.57 8.21
N LEU A 59 -10.86 8.28 8.17
CA LEU A 59 -11.39 6.97 8.56
C LEU A 59 -10.93 5.85 7.61
N THR A 60 -10.77 6.13 6.32
CA THR A 60 -10.23 5.16 5.37
C THR A 60 -8.76 4.84 5.67
N LYS A 61 -7.96 5.84 6.07
CA LYS A 61 -6.57 5.61 6.50
C LYS A 61 -6.47 4.86 7.82
N GLU A 62 -7.36 5.13 8.78
CA GLU A 62 -7.44 4.32 10.00
C GLU A 62 -7.86 2.87 9.71
N ALA A 63 -8.86 2.66 8.84
CA ALA A 63 -9.25 1.33 8.40
C ALA A 63 -8.06 0.56 7.80
N GLN A 64 -7.30 1.21 6.91
CA GLN A 64 -6.08 0.64 6.30
C GLN A 64 -5.02 0.30 7.35
N LYS A 65 -4.73 1.23 8.28
CA LYS A 65 -3.77 1.03 9.38
C LYS A 65 -4.14 -0.17 10.25
N HIS A 66 -5.43 -0.37 10.50
CA HIS A 66 -5.96 -1.48 11.28
C HIS A 66 -6.23 -2.76 10.44
N ASN A 67 -5.80 -2.80 9.17
CA ASN A 67 -5.94 -3.93 8.24
C ASN A 67 -7.39 -4.32 7.90
N TYR A 68 -8.30 -3.34 7.92
CA TYR A 68 -9.65 -3.51 7.40
C TYR A 68 -9.68 -3.32 5.88
N SER A 69 -10.46 -4.14 5.19
CA SER A 69 -10.61 -4.10 3.72
C SER A 69 -11.45 -2.94 3.21
N ASP A 70 -12.34 -2.42 4.07
CA ASP A 70 -13.33 -1.40 3.73
C ASP A 70 -13.78 -0.65 4.99
N LEU A 71 -14.26 0.56 4.77
CA LEU A 71 -14.65 1.49 5.82
C LEU A 71 -15.86 1.00 6.63
N PHE A 72 -16.85 0.38 5.98
CA PHE A 72 -18.01 -0.20 6.67
C PHE A 72 -17.59 -1.22 7.73
N THR A 73 -16.74 -2.17 7.35
CA THR A 73 -16.27 -3.22 8.26
C THR A 73 -15.48 -2.63 9.43
N TYR A 74 -14.67 -1.59 9.18
CA TYR A 74 -13.97 -0.85 10.22
C TYR A 74 -14.93 -0.19 11.21
N ILE A 75 -15.88 0.62 10.70
CA ILE A 75 -16.88 1.32 11.52
C ILE A 75 -17.68 0.35 12.40
N ARG A 76 -18.03 -0.82 11.87
CA ARG A 76 -18.90 -1.79 12.56
C ARG A 76 -18.16 -2.68 13.56
N ASN A 77 -16.89 -3.02 13.32
CA ASN A 77 -16.17 -4.02 14.11
C ASN A 77 -15.20 -3.43 15.15
N GLU A 78 -14.59 -2.26 14.89
CA GLU A 78 -13.73 -1.53 15.84
C GLU A 78 -14.52 -0.47 16.64
N PRO A 79 -15.85 -0.65 16.76
CA PRO A 79 -16.90 0.38 16.71
C PRO A 79 -16.48 1.84 16.88
N ILE A 80 -16.72 2.66 15.84
CA ILE A 80 -16.71 4.13 15.99
C ILE A 80 -18.02 4.56 16.64
N SER A 81 -18.08 4.48 17.97
CA SER A 81 -19.30 4.73 18.75
C SER A 81 -19.94 6.07 18.45
N SER A 82 -19.16 7.12 18.17
CA SER A 82 -19.70 8.44 17.86
C SER A 82 -20.66 8.46 16.65
N ILE A 83 -20.41 7.64 15.63
CA ILE A 83 -21.31 7.53 14.46
C ILE A 83 -22.63 6.89 14.88
N GLN A 84 -22.57 5.82 15.67
CA GLN A 84 -23.78 5.17 16.20
C GLN A 84 -24.56 6.10 17.14
N GLU A 85 -23.84 6.82 18.00
CA GLU A 85 -24.41 7.72 19.00
C GLU A 85 -25.14 8.90 18.36
N LEU A 86 -24.75 9.32 17.15
CA LEU A 86 -25.39 10.39 16.41
C LEU A 86 -26.58 9.94 15.54
N LEU A 87 -26.87 8.63 15.46
CA LEU A 87 -28.03 8.13 14.72
C LEU A 87 -29.35 8.72 15.24
N PRO A 88 -30.28 9.13 14.35
CA PRO A 88 -31.48 9.80 14.81
C PRO A 88 -32.45 8.90 15.58
N ILE A 89 -33.12 9.49 16.57
CA ILE A 89 -34.12 8.81 17.41
C ILE A 89 -35.58 9.20 17.05
N TYR A 90 -35.80 9.58 15.80
CA TYR A 90 -37.10 9.99 15.25
C TYR A 90 -37.33 9.39 13.86
N ASN A 91 -38.49 9.66 13.24
CA ASN A 91 -38.79 9.12 11.91
C ASN A 91 -38.00 9.88 10.82
N TYR A 92 -36.95 9.27 10.29
CA TYR A 92 -36.15 9.85 9.19
C TYR A 92 -36.04 8.94 7.95
N LEU A 93 -36.58 7.71 7.98
CA LEU A 93 -36.65 6.84 6.80
C LEU A 93 -38.04 6.85 6.16
N VAL A 94 -38.08 6.84 4.84
CA VAL A 94 -39.31 6.79 4.03
C VAL A 94 -39.21 5.62 3.07
N ASP A 95 -40.11 4.64 3.17
CA ASP A 95 -40.18 3.55 2.19
C ASP A 95 -40.57 4.11 0.82
N ALA A 96 -39.91 3.71 -0.26
CA ALA A 96 -40.21 4.22 -1.60
C ALA A 96 -41.49 3.61 -2.23
N SER A 97 -41.90 2.41 -1.80
CA SER A 97 -43.03 1.68 -2.39
C SER A 97 -43.79 0.80 -1.37
N PRO A 98 -44.99 1.21 -0.89
CA PRO A 98 -45.60 2.52 -1.12
C PRO A 98 -44.81 3.64 -0.42
N LEU A 99 -44.96 4.89 -0.88
CA LEU A 99 -44.34 6.03 -0.23
C LEU A 99 -44.92 6.23 1.18
N SER A 100 -44.19 5.84 2.21
CA SER A 100 -44.64 5.95 3.60
C SER A 100 -43.49 6.19 4.57
N VAL A 101 -43.68 7.13 5.50
CA VAL A 101 -42.73 7.37 6.60
C VAL A 101 -42.70 6.14 7.49
N ARG A 102 -41.52 5.57 7.70
CA ARG A 102 -41.32 4.45 8.62
C ARG A 102 -41.32 4.95 10.06
N HIS A 103 -41.85 4.15 10.99
CA HIS A 103 -41.92 4.55 12.40
C HIS A 103 -40.75 3.99 13.22
N TYR A 104 -39.92 4.88 13.75
CA TYR A 104 -38.86 4.56 14.71
C TYR A 104 -39.46 3.90 15.96
N PRO A 105 -38.81 2.87 16.56
CA PRO A 105 -37.49 2.31 16.22
C PRO A 105 -37.54 1.12 15.23
N THR A 106 -38.72 0.71 14.75
CA THR A 106 -38.83 -0.54 13.97
C THR A 106 -38.22 -0.38 12.58
N GLY A 107 -37.20 -1.19 12.28
CA GLY A 107 -36.50 -1.13 10.98
C GLY A 107 -35.57 0.09 10.87
N TYR A 108 -34.97 0.50 11.98
CA TYR A 108 -33.96 1.55 12.04
C TYR A 108 -32.73 1.04 12.80
N PRO A 109 -31.53 1.54 12.49
CA PRO A 109 -30.44 1.48 13.45
C PRO A 109 -30.77 2.39 14.64
N VAL A 110 -30.29 2.05 15.84
CA VAL A 110 -30.69 2.70 17.09
C VAL A 110 -29.50 3.33 17.82
N SER A 111 -29.73 4.52 18.40
CA SER A 111 -28.80 5.21 19.31
C SER A 111 -29.31 5.13 20.74
N SER A 112 -28.87 4.13 21.49
CA SER A 112 -29.21 4.01 22.91
C SER A 112 -28.70 5.19 23.73
N PHE A 113 -27.58 5.81 23.31
CA PHE A 113 -27.04 7.01 23.92
C PHE A 113 -28.02 8.18 23.85
N LEU A 114 -28.49 8.54 22.64
CA LEU A 114 -29.44 9.65 22.49
C LEU A 114 -30.81 9.34 23.08
N GLU A 115 -31.29 8.10 23.00
CA GLU A 115 -32.52 7.69 23.67
C GLU A 115 -32.42 7.94 25.18
N ASN A 116 -31.34 7.51 25.83
CA ASN A 116 -31.12 7.71 27.26
C ASN A 116 -30.96 9.20 27.61
N LEU A 117 -30.22 9.95 26.78
CA LEU A 117 -29.97 11.37 27.02
C LEU A 117 -31.27 12.19 26.92
N ASN A 118 -32.17 11.85 26.00
CA ASN A 118 -33.45 12.56 25.83
C ASN A 118 -34.53 12.08 26.81
N ASN A 119 -34.56 10.80 27.16
CA ASN A 119 -35.45 10.29 28.22
C ASN A 119 -35.19 10.96 29.58
N ASN A 120 -33.96 11.42 29.83
CA ASN A 120 -33.55 12.10 31.05
C ASN A 120 -33.31 13.60 30.86
N LEU A 121 -33.93 14.23 29.86
CA LEU A 121 -33.74 15.66 29.58
C LEU A 121 -34.09 16.55 30.79
N SER A 122 -35.03 16.12 31.64
CA SER A 122 -35.39 16.85 32.85
C SER A 122 -34.22 17.04 33.82
N VAL A 123 -33.25 16.12 33.84
CA VAL A 123 -32.05 16.25 34.68
C VAL A 123 -31.26 17.50 34.29
N LEU A 124 -31.16 17.81 32.99
CA LEU A 124 -30.54 19.05 32.51
C LEU A 124 -31.40 20.27 32.85
N THR A 125 -32.70 20.25 32.56
CA THR A 125 -33.57 21.43 32.79
C THR A 125 -33.73 21.76 34.27
N ASP A 126 -33.61 20.76 35.15
CA ASP A 126 -33.77 20.90 36.60
C ASP A 126 -32.40 21.07 37.32
N SER A 127 -31.28 20.98 36.60
CA SER A 127 -29.91 21.11 37.15
C SER A 127 -29.58 22.50 37.70
N GLY A 128 -30.38 23.51 37.36
CA GLY A 128 -30.08 24.92 37.64
C GLY A 128 -29.10 25.58 36.65
N VAL A 129 -28.58 24.83 35.67
CA VAL A 129 -27.78 25.38 34.57
C VAL A 129 -28.65 26.27 33.69
N THR A 130 -28.19 27.46 33.38
CA THR A 130 -28.86 28.33 32.40
C THR A 130 -28.49 27.86 30.99
N VAL A 131 -29.46 27.30 30.26
CA VAL A 131 -29.28 26.76 28.91
C VAL A 131 -29.65 27.80 27.85
N TYR A 132 -28.77 27.99 26.89
CA TYR A 132 -29.02 28.75 25.66
C TYR A 132 -28.84 27.83 24.46
N ASN A 133 -29.89 27.66 23.66
CA ASN A 133 -29.84 26.82 22.47
C ASN A 133 -29.80 27.68 21.21
N ILE A 134 -28.71 27.59 20.46
CA ILE A 134 -28.55 28.27 19.17
C ILE A 134 -28.60 27.23 18.06
N ILE A 135 -29.55 27.42 17.15
CA ILE A 135 -29.83 26.57 16.00
C ILE A 135 -29.34 27.27 14.74
N GLY A 136 -28.63 26.56 13.88
CA GLY A 136 -28.31 27.05 12.54
C GLY A 136 -29.44 26.70 11.55
N ASP A 137 -29.76 27.62 10.66
CA ASP A 137 -30.59 27.36 9.49
C ASP A 137 -30.10 28.14 8.28
N THR A 138 -29.64 27.42 7.25
CA THR A 138 -29.13 27.95 5.99
C THR A 138 -30.20 28.67 5.15
N GLN A 139 -31.49 28.45 5.43
CA GLN A 139 -32.64 29.01 4.69
C GLN A 139 -32.78 28.54 3.24
N ASP A 140 -31.99 27.56 2.78
CA ASP A 140 -31.99 27.07 1.39
C ASP A 140 -32.40 25.59 1.26
N ASN A 141 -32.82 24.97 2.38
CA ASN A 141 -33.14 23.54 2.46
C ASN A 141 -31.99 22.62 2.04
N SER A 142 -30.78 22.88 2.54
CA SER A 142 -29.57 22.08 2.26
C SER A 142 -29.27 20.97 3.29
N THR A 143 -30.22 20.61 4.16
CA THR A 143 -30.00 19.59 5.21
C THR A 143 -30.79 18.32 4.97
N ILE A 144 -30.17 17.14 5.09
CA ILE A 144 -30.87 15.86 4.94
C ILE A 144 -31.87 15.69 6.09
N ASN A 145 -33.17 15.74 5.78
CA ASN A 145 -34.23 15.55 6.78
C ASN A 145 -34.80 14.13 6.74
N TYR A 146 -34.89 13.54 5.55
CA TYR A 146 -35.34 12.16 5.36
C TYR A 146 -34.50 11.44 4.31
N ILE A 147 -34.50 10.11 4.39
CA ILE A 147 -33.86 9.22 3.41
C ILE A 147 -34.94 8.28 2.87
N ARG A 148 -35.17 8.36 1.56
CA ARG A 148 -36.07 7.48 0.83
C ARG A 148 -35.36 6.18 0.50
N VAL A 149 -35.85 5.08 1.03
CA VAL A 149 -35.17 3.78 0.98
C VAL A 149 -35.96 2.70 0.25
N VAL A 150 -35.20 1.77 -0.34
CA VAL A 150 -35.66 0.50 -0.91
C VAL A 150 -34.95 -0.67 -0.21
N PRO A 151 -35.47 -1.92 -0.29
CA PRO A 151 -34.75 -3.07 0.25
C PRO A 151 -33.34 -3.22 -0.35
N SER A 152 -32.34 -3.44 0.51
CA SER A 152 -30.96 -3.68 0.07
C SER A 152 -30.81 -5.10 -0.50
N ALA A 153 -30.09 -5.22 -1.62
CA ALA A 153 -29.64 -6.50 -2.17
C ALA A 153 -28.21 -6.88 -1.75
N GLY A 154 -27.49 -5.96 -1.08
CA GLY A 154 -26.06 -6.05 -0.80
C GLY A 154 -25.71 -6.21 0.67
N LEU A 155 -26.48 -7.00 1.43
CA LEU A 155 -26.21 -7.25 2.85
C LEU A 155 -24.75 -7.73 3.05
N PRO A 156 -24.05 -7.29 4.12
CA PRO A 156 -24.58 -6.55 5.27
C PRO A 156 -24.76 -5.03 5.10
N LEU A 157 -24.44 -4.46 3.92
CA LEU A 157 -24.63 -3.03 3.68
C LEU A 157 -26.11 -2.68 3.57
N TRP A 158 -26.48 -1.52 4.12
CA TRP A 158 -27.84 -0.99 4.06
C TRP A 158 -28.87 -1.95 4.66
N GLU A 159 -28.54 -2.55 5.80
CA GLU A 159 -29.39 -3.46 6.58
C GLU A 159 -30.81 -2.91 6.75
N HIS A 160 -30.92 -1.60 6.98
CA HIS A 160 -32.19 -0.92 7.21
C HIS A 160 -32.76 -0.22 5.95
N GLY A 161 -32.11 -0.35 4.79
CA GLY A 161 -32.62 0.20 3.52
C GLY A 161 -31.55 0.95 2.72
N TYR A 162 -31.51 0.69 1.41
CA TYR A 162 -30.63 1.40 0.49
C TYR A 162 -31.30 2.71 0.06
N PRO A 163 -30.64 3.88 0.16
CA PRO A 163 -31.18 5.13 -0.38
C PRO A 163 -31.42 5.00 -1.88
N GLU A 164 -32.65 5.25 -2.33
CA GLU A 164 -33.06 5.00 -3.71
C GLU A 164 -32.21 5.80 -4.71
N GLY A 165 -31.41 5.11 -5.53
CA GLY A 165 -30.53 5.74 -6.51
C GLY A 165 -29.28 6.38 -5.90
N PHE A 166 -28.81 5.94 -4.72
CA PHE A 166 -27.66 6.54 -4.04
C PHE A 166 -26.40 6.61 -4.92
N ASP A 167 -26.14 5.59 -5.73
CA ASP A 167 -24.94 5.52 -6.59
C ASP A 167 -25.13 6.20 -7.95
N GLU A 168 -26.32 6.75 -8.21
CA GLU A 168 -26.60 7.41 -9.47
C GLU A 168 -25.92 8.78 -9.53
N SER A 169 -25.31 9.09 -10.68
CA SER A 169 -24.66 10.38 -10.92
C SER A 169 -25.62 11.58 -11.02
N THR A 170 -26.94 11.32 -11.07
CA THR A 170 -28.00 12.30 -11.24
C THR A 170 -29.18 11.96 -10.34
N GLY A 171 -29.98 12.96 -9.96
CA GLY A 171 -31.15 12.77 -9.09
C GLY A 171 -30.87 13.20 -7.65
N ASP A 172 -31.82 12.91 -6.76
CA ASP A 172 -31.73 13.25 -5.33
C ASP A 172 -30.98 12.21 -4.51
N ARG A 173 -30.58 11.07 -5.13
CA ARG A 173 -29.84 9.96 -4.49
C ARG A 173 -30.58 9.37 -3.28
N GLY A 174 -31.91 9.50 -3.27
CA GLY A 174 -32.75 9.09 -2.15
C GLY A 174 -32.68 10.04 -0.95
N LEU A 175 -32.00 11.18 -1.05
CA LEU A 175 -31.85 12.16 0.02
C LEU A 175 -32.92 13.25 -0.12
N ILE A 176 -33.73 13.43 0.92
CA ILE A 176 -34.78 14.44 0.96
C ILE A 176 -34.32 15.59 1.86
N TRP A 177 -34.04 16.71 1.20
CA TRP A 177 -33.47 17.90 1.82
C TRP A 177 -34.53 18.84 2.41
N GLY A 178 -34.18 19.53 3.50
CA GLY A 178 -35.05 20.43 4.24
C GLY A 178 -34.24 21.38 5.15
N SER A 179 -34.94 22.05 6.07
CA SER A 179 -34.36 23.10 6.92
C SER A 179 -33.34 22.57 7.93
N GLY A 180 -32.27 23.33 8.12
CA GLY A 180 -31.18 22.99 9.01
C GLY A 180 -29.88 23.69 8.61
N ASP A 181 -28.80 23.34 9.28
CA ASP A 181 -27.50 23.99 9.13
C ASP A 181 -26.58 23.29 8.10
N GLY A 182 -27.14 22.41 7.26
CA GLY A 182 -26.40 21.59 6.29
C GLY A 182 -25.84 20.29 6.88
N THR A 183 -25.97 20.08 8.20
CA THR A 183 -25.61 18.82 8.87
C THR A 183 -26.75 18.33 9.76
N VAL A 184 -27.26 19.21 10.62
CA VAL A 184 -28.26 18.91 11.63
C VAL A 184 -29.59 19.56 11.26
N PRO A 185 -30.67 18.75 11.10
CA PRO A 185 -32.01 19.29 10.86
C PRO A 185 -32.49 20.20 11.99
N VAL A 186 -33.25 21.25 11.68
CA VAL A 186 -33.85 22.13 12.72
C VAL A 186 -34.64 21.32 13.75
N GLN A 187 -35.43 20.32 13.32
CA GLN A 187 -36.20 19.45 14.21
C GLN A 187 -35.33 18.65 15.21
N SER A 188 -34.07 18.38 14.86
CA SER A 188 -33.14 17.68 15.74
C SER A 188 -32.48 18.61 16.74
N SER A 189 -32.23 19.87 16.37
CA SER A 189 -31.65 20.87 17.27
C SER A 189 -32.68 21.58 18.15
N ASP A 190 -33.96 21.63 17.77
CA ASP A 190 -35.00 22.38 18.48
C ASP A 190 -35.75 21.54 19.53
N VAL A 191 -35.06 21.13 20.59
CA VAL A 191 -35.64 20.29 21.67
C VAL A 191 -36.00 21.07 22.94
N PHE A 192 -35.65 22.35 23.01
CA PHE A 192 -35.88 23.21 24.18
C PHE A 192 -37.05 24.16 23.92
N SER A 193 -37.64 24.70 24.99
CA SER A 193 -38.77 25.63 24.88
C SER A 193 -38.38 26.99 24.29
N GLU A 194 -37.11 27.39 24.44
CA GLU A 194 -36.56 28.64 23.92
C GLU A 194 -35.27 28.33 23.16
N SER A 195 -35.27 28.60 21.85
CA SER A 195 -34.13 28.45 20.96
C SER A 195 -33.98 29.71 20.12
N ILE A 196 -32.74 30.08 19.80
CA ILE A 196 -32.41 31.17 18.88
C ILE A 196 -31.98 30.56 17.56
N THR A 197 -32.69 30.85 16.48
CA THR A 197 -32.26 30.45 15.13
C THR A 197 -31.41 31.54 14.51
N ILE A 198 -30.23 31.16 14.01
CA ILE A 198 -29.29 32.03 13.30
C ILE A 198 -29.14 31.52 11.88
N SER A 199 -29.15 32.44 10.92
CA SER A 199 -28.90 32.08 9.52
C SER A 199 -27.41 31.78 9.32
N SER A 200 -27.07 30.49 9.33
CA SER A 200 -25.69 29.99 9.26
C SER A 200 -25.70 28.50 8.92
N ASP A 201 -24.67 28.06 8.19
CA ASP A 201 -24.33 26.63 8.13
C ASP A 201 -23.64 26.17 9.43
N HIS A 202 -23.54 24.85 9.57
CA HIS A 202 -23.07 24.16 10.77
C HIS A 202 -21.63 24.55 11.15
N ARG A 203 -20.77 24.76 10.14
CA ARG A 203 -19.33 25.03 10.32
C ARG A 203 -19.09 26.46 10.79
N ASN A 204 -19.83 27.39 10.19
CA ASN A 204 -19.70 28.82 10.48
C ASN A 204 -20.52 29.27 11.70
N LEU A 205 -21.30 28.37 12.31
CA LEU A 205 -22.17 28.72 13.44
C LEU A 205 -21.40 29.35 14.62
N PRO A 206 -20.23 28.85 15.07
CA PRO A 206 -19.47 29.50 16.13
C PRO A 206 -19.08 30.96 15.81
N THR A 207 -18.67 31.24 14.58
CA THR A 207 -18.32 32.59 14.11
C THR A 207 -19.55 33.47 14.00
N ASN A 208 -20.58 33.01 13.28
CA ASN A 208 -21.80 33.78 13.03
C ASN A 208 -22.64 34.04 14.29
N SER A 209 -22.41 33.26 15.36
CA SER A 209 -23.07 33.43 16.65
C SER A 209 -22.19 34.12 17.71
N GLU A 210 -20.98 34.58 17.37
CA GLU A 210 -20.02 35.12 18.36
C GLU A 210 -20.61 36.25 19.22
N PHE A 211 -21.37 37.17 18.61
CA PHE A 211 -21.99 38.28 19.33
C PHE A 211 -23.06 37.78 20.31
N GLN A 212 -23.86 36.80 19.89
CA GLN A 212 -24.87 36.19 20.75
C GLN A 212 -24.20 35.45 21.91
N ILE A 213 -23.18 34.63 21.62
CA ILE A 213 -22.40 33.89 22.62
C ILE A 213 -21.85 34.85 23.68
N LEU A 214 -21.19 35.93 23.26
CA LEU A 214 -20.62 36.92 24.17
C LEU A 214 -21.69 37.63 24.99
N THR A 215 -22.83 37.97 24.37
CA THR A 215 -23.97 38.58 25.06
C THR A 215 -24.52 37.66 26.14
N GLU A 216 -24.66 36.36 25.86
CA GLU A 216 -25.16 35.42 26.87
C GLU A 216 -24.16 35.10 27.97
N LEU A 217 -22.86 35.03 27.64
CA LEU A 217 -21.82 34.78 28.65
C LEU A 217 -21.61 35.99 29.56
N LEU A 218 -21.43 37.17 28.98
CA LEU A 218 -20.93 38.37 29.67
C LEU A 218 -22.02 39.41 29.97
N GLY A 219 -23.22 39.26 29.38
CA GLY A 219 -24.31 40.23 29.46
C GLY A 219 -24.33 41.20 28.28
N PRO A 220 -25.33 42.10 28.20
CA PRO A 220 -25.43 43.07 27.12
C PRO A 220 -24.25 44.05 27.15
N GLY A 221 -23.57 44.22 26.02
CA GLY A 221 -22.37 45.04 25.91
C GLY A 221 -22.10 45.49 24.47
N GLN A 222 -20.99 46.23 24.29
CA GLN A 222 -20.44 46.51 22.97
C GLN A 222 -19.24 45.60 22.76
N TYR A 223 -19.42 44.58 21.93
CA TYR A 223 -18.37 43.64 21.57
C TYR A 223 -17.87 43.97 20.16
N THR A 224 -16.55 43.88 19.96
CA THR A 224 -15.97 43.99 18.62
C THR A 224 -15.83 42.58 18.08
N THR A 225 -16.50 42.31 16.97
CA THR A 225 -16.40 41.09 16.17
C THR A 225 -15.06 41.08 15.43
N VAL A 226 -14.32 39.97 15.48
CA VAL A 226 -13.02 39.82 14.80
C VAL A 226 -13.16 38.71 13.77
N ASP A 227 -13.39 39.10 12.52
CA ASP A 227 -13.67 38.20 11.40
C ASP A 227 -12.40 37.94 10.57
N ASP A 228 -11.36 37.43 11.24
CA ASP A 228 -10.03 37.22 10.63
C ASP A 228 -9.88 35.80 10.04
N MET A 229 -10.83 34.89 10.30
CA MET A 229 -10.77 33.49 9.89
C MET A 229 -12.14 32.97 9.43
N HIS A 230 -12.25 32.71 8.14
CA HIS A 230 -13.33 31.91 7.58
C HIS A 230 -12.92 30.45 7.45
N PHE A 231 -13.90 29.55 7.50
CA PHE A 231 -13.65 28.13 7.23
C PHE A 231 -12.96 27.97 5.86
N PRO A 232 -11.88 27.18 5.74
CA PRO A 232 -11.08 27.14 4.53
C PRO A 232 -11.85 26.50 3.37
N ASN A 233 -11.61 27.02 2.17
CA ASN A 233 -12.20 26.48 0.95
C ASN A 233 -11.43 25.28 0.41
N LEU A 234 -10.18 25.10 0.85
CA LEU A 234 -9.27 24.07 0.36
C LEU A 234 -8.35 23.64 1.50
N ILE A 235 -8.15 22.34 1.67
CA ILE A 235 -7.29 21.78 2.72
C ILE A 235 -6.37 20.73 2.10
N LEU A 236 -5.08 20.84 2.39
CA LEU A 236 -4.11 19.77 2.14
C LEU A 236 -3.91 18.99 3.45
N ILE A 237 -4.15 17.68 3.42
CA ILE A 237 -3.82 16.76 4.51
C ILE A 237 -2.70 15.85 4.03
N ILE A 238 -1.66 15.68 4.84
CA ILE A 238 -0.59 14.69 4.64
C ILE A 238 -0.57 13.80 5.88
N LYS A 239 -0.88 12.51 5.73
CA LYS A 239 -0.91 11.52 6.81
C LYS A 239 0.11 10.42 6.54
N LEU A 240 0.82 10.01 7.59
CA LEU A 240 1.74 8.88 7.55
C LEU A 240 1.04 7.60 8.03
N LEU A 241 1.32 6.51 7.33
CA LEU A 241 1.18 5.16 7.88
C LEU A 241 2.60 4.68 8.21
N SER A 242 2.87 4.58 9.51
CA SER A 242 4.14 4.23 10.17
C SER A 242 4.87 3.03 9.53
N PRO A 243 6.21 2.93 9.67
CA PRO A 243 7.05 3.50 10.74
C PRO A 243 7.97 4.66 10.29
N VAL A 244 7.41 5.85 10.12
CA VAL A 244 8.18 7.06 9.79
C VAL A 244 7.69 8.26 10.59
N ASP A 245 8.61 9.19 10.86
CA ASP A 245 8.28 10.57 11.23
C ASP A 245 8.43 11.48 10.00
N MET A 246 7.78 12.66 9.98
CA MET A 246 7.89 13.59 8.85
C MET A 246 8.24 15.03 9.21
N GLN A 247 8.84 15.70 8.23
CA GLN A 247 8.89 17.15 8.09
C GLN A 247 8.35 17.53 6.71
N VAL A 248 7.49 18.54 6.66
CA VAL A 248 6.98 19.12 5.44
C VAL A 248 7.54 20.53 5.28
N ILE A 249 8.02 20.86 4.09
CA ILE A 249 8.51 22.20 3.71
C ILE A 249 7.62 22.72 2.58
N ALA A 250 6.97 23.86 2.81
CA ALA A 250 6.11 24.53 1.85
C ALA A 250 6.92 25.21 0.72
N PRO A 251 6.27 25.59 -0.41
CA PRO A 251 6.92 26.29 -1.52
C PRO A 251 7.65 27.58 -1.10
N ASP A 252 7.14 28.29 -0.10
CA ASP A 252 7.75 29.50 0.47
C ASP A 252 8.90 29.23 1.46
N GLY A 253 9.22 27.96 1.71
CA GLY A 253 10.30 27.51 2.59
C GLY A 253 9.92 27.36 4.06
N LYS A 254 8.68 27.68 4.47
CA LYS A 254 8.21 27.45 5.84
C LYS A 254 8.04 25.95 6.11
N ARG A 255 8.30 25.54 7.34
CA ARG A 255 8.35 24.13 7.73
C ARG A 255 7.27 23.78 8.74
N ILE A 256 6.83 22.53 8.71
CA ILE A 256 5.95 21.94 9.72
C ILE A 256 6.31 20.47 9.93
N GLY A 257 6.19 19.96 11.15
CA GLY A 257 6.49 18.56 11.47
C GLY A 257 7.63 18.41 12.48
N LYS A 258 8.33 17.28 12.45
CA LYS A 258 9.51 17.02 13.28
C LYS A 258 10.73 17.75 12.72
N ASP A 259 11.42 18.53 13.53
CA ASP A 259 12.77 19.00 13.20
C ASP A 259 13.79 17.92 13.54
N PHE A 260 14.32 17.24 12.52
CA PHE A 260 15.32 16.19 12.68
C PHE A 260 16.66 16.67 13.28
N THR A 261 16.93 17.98 13.30
CA THR A 261 18.15 18.53 13.91
C THR A 261 17.98 18.76 15.41
N SER A 262 16.87 19.38 15.82
CA SER A 262 16.60 19.70 17.23
C SER A 262 15.80 18.63 17.96
N ASN A 263 15.21 17.68 17.22
CA ASN A 263 14.27 16.68 17.71
C ASN A 263 13.09 17.30 18.48
N GLN A 264 12.53 18.39 17.92
CA GLN A 264 11.38 19.11 18.44
C GLN A 264 10.33 19.28 17.33
N GLU A 265 9.09 19.57 17.72
CA GLU A 265 8.05 19.96 16.77
C GLU A 265 8.30 21.39 16.27
N ILE A 266 8.10 21.60 14.97
CA ILE A 266 8.14 22.91 14.34
C ILE A 266 6.85 23.15 13.58
N ASN A 267 6.36 24.40 13.61
CA ASN A 267 5.23 24.84 12.82
C ASN A 267 5.39 26.33 12.48
N GLU A 268 5.89 26.59 11.28
CA GLU A 268 6.13 27.93 10.75
C GLU A 268 5.02 28.34 9.76
N ILE A 269 4.16 27.40 9.34
CA ILE A 269 3.08 27.63 8.37
C ILE A 269 1.84 28.17 9.11
N PRO A 270 1.38 29.39 8.82
CA PRO A 270 0.21 29.96 9.49
C PRO A 270 -1.02 29.08 9.39
N PHE A 271 -1.72 28.88 10.51
CA PHE A 271 -2.95 28.10 10.63
C PHE A 271 -2.85 26.61 10.23
N ALA A 272 -1.65 26.12 9.95
CA ALA A 272 -1.43 24.70 9.76
C ALA A 272 -1.40 23.98 11.11
N PHE A 273 -1.73 22.69 11.09
CA PHE A 273 -1.72 21.81 12.25
C PHE A 273 -0.80 20.62 12.00
N TYR A 274 -0.13 20.17 13.04
CA TYR A 274 0.68 18.96 13.06
C TYR A 274 0.31 18.16 14.30
N SER A 275 0.03 16.87 14.13
CA SER A 275 -0.40 16.03 15.25
C SER A 275 0.71 15.65 16.22
N GLY A 276 1.97 15.69 15.77
CA GLY A 276 3.15 15.39 16.59
C GLY A 276 3.70 13.97 16.36
N PHE A 277 5.03 13.84 16.25
CA PHE A 277 5.74 12.56 16.04
C PHE A 277 5.78 11.63 17.26
N GLN A 278 5.16 12.04 18.38
CA GLN A 278 4.98 11.18 19.56
C GLN A 278 3.61 10.51 19.59
N THR A 279 2.75 10.81 18.62
CA THR A 279 1.41 10.25 18.53
C THR A 279 1.40 8.96 17.72
N ASP A 280 0.35 8.16 17.89
CA ASP A 280 0.14 6.96 17.08
C ASP A 280 -0.19 7.31 15.61
N ASP A 281 -0.61 8.55 15.34
CA ASP A 281 -1.05 9.05 14.05
C ASP A 281 -0.42 10.38 13.69
N GLU A 282 0.64 10.32 12.89
CA GLU A 282 1.32 11.51 12.42
C GLU A 282 0.67 12.07 11.14
N TYR A 283 0.16 13.30 11.21
CA TYR A 283 -0.41 14.01 10.08
C TYR A 283 -0.21 15.52 10.19
N VAL A 284 -0.23 16.17 9.02
CA VAL A 284 -0.16 17.62 8.82
C VAL A 284 -1.42 18.06 8.08
N THR A 285 -2.02 19.15 8.52
CA THR A 285 -3.13 19.82 7.84
C THR A 285 -2.70 21.24 7.51
N ILE A 286 -2.77 21.63 6.23
CA ILE A 286 -2.48 22.98 5.75
C ILE A 286 -3.76 23.52 5.12
N ILE A 287 -4.28 24.61 5.69
CA ILE A 287 -5.46 25.27 5.15
C ILE A 287 -5.05 26.27 4.06
N ASN A 288 -5.84 26.34 2.98
CA ASN A 288 -5.57 27.15 1.80
C ASN A 288 -4.10 27.02 1.31
N PRO A 289 -3.65 25.78 0.98
CA PRO A 289 -2.26 25.53 0.57
C PRO A 289 -1.89 26.35 -0.67
N GLU A 290 -0.63 26.80 -0.73
CA GLU A 290 -0.08 27.46 -1.91
C GLU A 290 0.19 26.43 -3.02
N ASP A 291 -0.06 26.80 -4.27
CA ASP A 291 0.37 25.98 -5.41
C ASP A 291 1.90 25.87 -5.46
N GLY A 292 2.41 24.70 -5.81
CA GLY A 292 3.84 24.46 -5.95
C GLY A 292 4.29 23.09 -5.46
N GLN A 293 5.60 22.96 -5.28
CA GLN A 293 6.23 21.75 -4.78
C GLN A 293 6.47 21.88 -3.27
N TYR A 294 5.82 21.00 -2.52
CA TYR A 294 6.13 20.74 -1.12
C TYR A 294 7.20 19.64 -1.03
N LYS A 295 8.14 19.77 -0.11
CA LYS A 295 9.07 18.68 0.23
C LYS A 295 8.56 17.95 1.45
N ILE A 296 8.49 16.62 1.38
CA ILE A 296 8.16 15.75 2.50
C ILE A 296 9.43 14.95 2.80
N ILE A 297 10.03 15.20 3.96
CA ILE A 297 11.20 14.48 4.46
C ILE A 297 10.70 13.47 5.47
N THR A 298 10.92 12.19 5.22
CA THR A 298 10.57 11.11 6.15
C THR A 298 11.82 10.54 6.81
N GLN A 299 11.69 10.09 8.06
CA GLN A 299 12.75 9.36 8.75
C GLN A 299 12.20 8.04 9.31
N GLY A 300 12.87 6.93 8.98
CA GLY A 300 12.47 5.62 9.50
C GLY A 300 12.61 5.54 11.02
N THR A 301 11.56 5.07 11.69
CA THR A 301 11.54 4.88 13.15
C THR A 301 11.58 3.39 13.52
N GLY A 302 11.82 3.09 14.80
CA GLY A 302 11.85 1.70 15.28
C GLY A 302 12.85 0.83 14.50
N SER A 303 12.38 -0.27 13.92
CA SER A 303 13.17 -1.17 13.05
C SER A 303 13.19 -0.76 11.57
N GLY A 304 12.46 0.29 11.19
CA GLY A 304 12.05 0.52 9.80
C GLY A 304 10.98 -0.47 9.35
N GLY A 305 10.65 -0.42 8.05
CA GLY A 305 9.62 -1.25 7.44
C GLY A 305 8.98 -0.58 6.22
N GLU A 306 7.87 -1.15 5.77
CA GLU A 306 7.00 -0.51 4.78
C GLU A 306 6.27 0.66 5.43
N TYR A 307 6.19 1.78 4.73
CA TYR A 307 5.45 2.97 5.15
C TYR A 307 4.64 3.53 3.99
N THR A 308 3.65 4.36 4.30
CA THR A 308 2.87 5.10 3.31
C THR A 308 2.79 6.58 3.66
N VAL A 309 2.98 7.44 2.66
CA VAL A 309 2.64 8.87 2.73
C VAL A 309 1.36 9.06 1.90
N SER A 310 0.28 9.41 2.58
CA SER A 310 -1.02 9.68 1.97
C SER A 310 -1.26 11.18 1.99
N SER A 311 -1.48 11.80 0.83
CA SER A 311 -1.85 13.20 0.73
C SER A 311 -3.23 13.36 0.10
N ALA A 312 -4.05 14.25 0.65
CA ALA A 312 -5.34 14.62 0.09
C ALA A 312 -5.49 16.13 -0.05
N LEU A 313 -5.99 16.58 -1.19
CA LEU A 313 -6.41 17.96 -1.44
C LEU A 313 -7.93 18.00 -1.51
N ILE A 314 -8.55 18.60 -0.51
CA ILE A 314 -9.98 18.47 -0.20
C ILE A 314 -10.67 19.85 -0.19
N SER A 315 -11.82 19.96 -0.88
CA SER A 315 -12.74 21.10 -0.88
C SER A 315 -14.20 20.62 -0.96
N ASP A 316 -15.17 21.54 -0.94
CA ASP A 316 -16.58 21.18 -1.16
C ASP A 316 -16.86 20.59 -2.57
N THR A 317 -15.90 20.66 -3.52
CA THR A 317 -16.08 20.16 -4.90
C THR A 317 -14.94 19.26 -5.41
N GLN A 318 -13.88 19.09 -4.63
CA GLN A 318 -12.65 18.43 -5.04
C GLN A 318 -12.19 17.50 -3.92
N ASP A 319 -11.97 16.24 -4.27
CA ASP A 319 -11.31 15.24 -3.43
C ASP A 319 -10.23 14.58 -4.28
N LEU A 320 -8.98 15.00 -4.11
CA LEU A 320 -7.84 14.40 -4.80
C LEU A 320 -6.92 13.73 -3.79
N GLU A 321 -6.81 12.41 -3.89
CA GLU A 321 -5.92 11.61 -3.04
C GLU A 321 -4.73 11.07 -3.84
N GLN A 322 -3.55 11.09 -3.22
CA GLN A 322 -2.36 10.41 -3.71
C GLN A 322 -1.70 9.63 -2.56
N ASN A 323 -1.28 8.41 -2.87
CA ASN A 323 -0.50 7.57 -1.96
C ASN A 323 0.89 7.30 -2.54
N PHE A 324 1.90 7.31 -1.68
CA PHE A 324 3.23 6.81 -1.97
C PHE A 324 3.61 5.77 -0.93
N GLN A 325 3.89 4.55 -1.38
CA GLN A 325 4.25 3.41 -0.52
C GLN A 325 5.67 2.96 -0.84
N ALA A 326 6.49 2.82 0.18
CA ALA A 326 7.91 2.49 0.07
C ALA A 326 8.41 1.76 1.30
N ASN A 327 9.68 1.36 1.29
CA ASN A 327 10.36 0.80 2.45
C ASN A 327 11.36 1.81 2.99
N ILE A 328 11.69 1.71 4.27
CA ILE A 328 12.69 2.58 4.91
C ILE A 328 13.37 1.83 6.05
N ALA A 329 14.69 1.99 6.18
CA ALA A 329 15.43 1.46 7.31
C ALA A 329 15.35 2.40 8.52
N SER A 330 15.63 1.88 9.72
CA SER A 330 15.72 2.69 10.94
C SER A 330 16.73 3.82 10.80
N GLY A 331 16.30 5.05 11.07
CA GLY A 331 17.12 6.27 11.00
C GLY A 331 17.43 6.76 9.58
N GLN A 332 17.07 6.00 8.54
CA GLN A 332 17.21 6.43 7.16
C GLN A 332 16.30 7.62 6.89
N ILE A 333 16.78 8.57 6.09
CA ILE A 333 16.03 9.74 5.65
C ILE A 333 15.69 9.57 4.18
N GLU A 334 14.42 9.78 3.84
CA GLU A 334 13.95 9.81 2.45
C GLU A 334 13.29 11.16 2.15
N ASN A 335 13.51 11.66 0.94
CA ASN A 335 12.92 12.91 0.47
C ASN A 335 11.92 12.63 -0.64
N LEU A 336 10.72 13.17 -0.48
CA LEU A 336 9.65 13.11 -1.47
C LEU A 336 9.25 14.52 -1.88
N ASN A 337 8.85 14.67 -3.13
CA ASN A 337 8.26 15.90 -3.66
C ASN A 337 6.76 15.69 -3.87
N LEU A 338 5.97 16.51 -3.19
CA LEU A 338 4.53 16.62 -3.39
C LEU A 338 4.25 17.84 -4.28
N ASN A 339 3.89 17.59 -5.53
CA ASN A 339 3.54 18.64 -6.49
C ASN A 339 2.03 18.90 -6.43
N LEU A 340 1.64 20.14 -6.18
CA LEU A 340 0.26 20.60 -6.07
C LEU A 340 -0.01 21.70 -7.10
N SER A 341 -1.09 21.54 -7.87
CA SER A 341 -1.64 22.57 -8.76
C SER A 341 -3.15 22.59 -8.61
N SER A 342 -3.68 23.62 -7.95
CA SER A 342 -5.12 23.85 -7.82
C SER A 342 -5.75 24.22 -9.17
N ALA A 343 -5.03 24.94 -10.04
CA ALA A 343 -5.51 25.29 -11.37
C ALA A 343 -5.70 24.07 -12.29
N ASP A 344 -4.82 23.07 -12.19
CA ASP A 344 -4.87 21.86 -13.01
C ASP A 344 -5.63 20.71 -12.31
N ASN A 345 -6.09 20.90 -11.07
CA ASN A 345 -6.65 19.86 -10.22
C ASN A 345 -5.73 18.61 -10.14
N THR A 346 -4.47 18.82 -9.78
CA THR A 346 -3.49 17.73 -9.65
C THR A 346 -2.75 17.76 -8.32
N ILE A 347 -2.56 16.57 -7.76
CA ILE A 347 -1.66 16.28 -6.65
C ILE A 347 -0.81 15.06 -7.02
N GLY A 348 0.49 15.07 -6.73
CA GLY A 348 1.38 13.97 -7.07
C GLY A 348 2.59 13.87 -6.15
N ILE A 349 2.82 12.70 -5.58
CA ILE A 349 3.98 12.39 -4.74
C ILE A 349 4.98 11.59 -5.56
N ILE A 350 6.23 12.04 -5.61
CA ILE A 350 7.34 11.34 -6.26
C ILE A 350 8.56 11.32 -5.32
N PRO A 351 9.35 10.23 -5.28
CA PRO A 351 10.62 10.22 -4.58
C PRO A 351 11.64 11.12 -5.29
N GLU A 352 12.58 11.69 -4.54
CA GLU A 352 13.72 12.42 -5.11
C GLU A 352 14.71 11.46 -5.77
N ASP A 353 14.90 10.28 -5.18
CA ASP A 353 15.68 9.18 -5.77
C ASP A 353 14.92 8.53 -6.94
N THR A 354 15.54 8.56 -8.11
CA THR A 354 15.03 7.97 -9.36
C THR A 354 16.04 7.01 -10.00
N ILE A 355 17.16 6.74 -9.33
CA ILE A 355 18.25 5.94 -9.88
C ILE A 355 18.13 4.51 -9.33
N PRO A 356 17.97 3.49 -10.19
CA PRO A 356 17.88 2.12 -9.70
C PRO A 356 19.25 1.58 -9.23
N PRO A 357 19.25 0.56 -8.35
CA PRO A 357 20.50 -0.01 -7.85
C PRO A 357 21.40 -0.55 -8.95
N GLN A 358 22.72 -0.39 -8.77
CA GLN A 358 23.71 -0.91 -9.70
C GLN A 358 24.07 -2.36 -9.35
N ILE A 359 23.91 -3.26 -10.33
CA ILE A 359 24.28 -4.68 -10.20
C ILE A 359 25.65 -4.93 -10.86
N THR A 360 26.53 -5.65 -10.19
CA THR A 360 27.77 -6.19 -10.75
C THR A 360 27.82 -7.71 -10.56
N ILE A 361 27.79 -8.47 -11.65
CA ILE A 361 27.94 -9.94 -11.62
C ILE A 361 29.42 -10.26 -11.78
N VAL A 362 30.01 -10.87 -10.74
CA VAL A 362 31.42 -11.31 -10.73
C VAL A 362 31.54 -12.75 -11.23
N SER A 363 30.57 -13.61 -10.89
CA SER A 363 30.43 -14.96 -11.41
C SER A 363 28.96 -15.37 -11.46
N PRO A 364 28.48 -15.97 -12.56
CA PRO A 364 29.23 -16.40 -13.74
C PRO A 364 29.74 -15.26 -14.63
N GLU A 365 30.86 -15.52 -15.30
CA GLU A 365 31.35 -14.72 -16.43
C GLU A 365 30.77 -15.27 -17.74
N ALA A 366 30.70 -14.45 -18.79
CA ALA A 366 30.26 -14.87 -20.12
C ALA A 366 31.32 -15.75 -20.83
N LYS A 367 31.47 -17.00 -20.38
CA LYS A 367 32.44 -17.98 -20.90
C LYS A 367 31.90 -19.41 -20.85
N ASP A 368 32.72 -20.35 -21.31
CA ASP A 368 32.44 -21.78 -21.18
C ASP A 368 32.91 -22.29 -19.82
N TYR A 369 32.01 -23.00 -19.13
CA TYR A 369 32.28 -23.75 -17.90
C TYR A 369 32.22 -25.25 -18.21
N LEU A 370 33.05 -26.04 -17.55
CA LEU A 370 33.02 -27.49 -17.75
C LEU A 370 31.86 -28.09 -16.98
N HIS A 371 31.24 -29.12 -17.54
CA HIS A 371 30.17 -29.88 -16.90
C HIS A 371 30.59 -30.48 -15.54
N SER A 372 31.90 -30.70 -15.35
CA SER A 372 32.47 -31.19 -14.10
C SER A 372 32.78 -30.08 -13.06
N ASP A 373 32.57 -28.81 -13.40
CA ASP A 373 32.87 -27.68 -12.51
C ASP A 373 31.75 -27.45 -11.49
N ASN A 374 32.10 -26.81 -10.37
CA ASN A 374 31.13 -26.13 -9.51
C ASN A 374 31.18 -24.63 -9.82
N LEU A 375 30.03 -24.05 -10.16
CA LEU A 375 29.87 -22.64 -10.44
C LEU A 375 29.51 -21.89 -9.15
N ASN A 376 30.46 -21.14 -8.61
CA ASN A 376 30.19 -20.21 -7.51
C ASN A 376 29.42 -18.99 -8.02
N ILE A 377 28.27 -18.69 -7.44
CA ILE A 377 27.49 -17.50 -7.71
C ILE A 377 28.05 -16.34 -6.88
N ASN A 378 28.38 -15.24 -7.54
CA ASN A 378 28.88 -14.05 -6.88
C ASN A 378 28.46 -12.79 -7.62
N TYR A 379 27.69 -11.95 -6.95
CA TYR A 379 27.33 -10.62 -7.43
C TYR A 379 27.28 -9.62 -6.28
N SER A 380 27.37 -8.34 -6.60
CA SER A 380 27.17 -7.24 -5.66
C SER A 380 26.13 -6.28 -6.19
N VAL A 381 25.31 -5.75 -5.29
CA VAL A 381 24.35 -4.68 -5.58
C VAL A 381 24.70 -3.50 -4.70
N VAL A 382 24.72 -2.31 -5.29
CA VAL A 382 24.99 -1.06 -4.57
C VAL A 382 23.96 -0.03 -4.98
N ASP A 383 23.43 0.67 -4.00
CA ASP A 383 22.64 1.88 -4.18
C ASP A 383 23.08 2.90 -3.12
N ASN A 384 23.36 4.14 -3.55
CA ASN A 384 23.91 5.19 -2.68
C ASN A 384 22.88 6.24 -2.28
N GLU A 385 21.67 6.19 -2.85
CA GLU A 385 20.58 7.13 -2.56
C GLU A 385 19.66 6.46 -1.54
N SER A 386 18.55 5.86 -1.96
CA SER A 386 17.62 5.19 -1.05
C SER A 386 18.11 3.82 -0.57
N GLY A 387 19.22 3.29 -1.08
CA GLY A 387 19.79 2.03 -0.62
C GLY A 387 19.02 0.80 -1.13
N VAL A 388 19.66 -0.37 -1.01
CA VAL A 388 19.10 -1.62 -1.56
C VAL A 388 18.06 -2.21 -0.61
N PHE A 389 16.83 -2.37 -1.09
CA PHE A 389 15.77 -3.05 -0.35
C PHE A 389 15.83 -4.57 -0.53
N SER A 390 15.94 -5.02 -1.78
CA SER A 390 15.99 -6.46 -2.08
C SER A 390 16.83 -6.79 -3.31
N SER A 391 17.39 -7.99 -3.32
CA SER A 391 18.07 -8.59 -4.46
C SER A 391 17.71 -10.06 -4.56
N SER A 392 17.50 -10.55 -5.77
CA SER A 392 17.27 -11.96 -6.06
C SER A 392 18.05 -12.38 -7.29
N ALA A 393 18.48 -13.64 -7.33
CA ALA A 393 19.21 -14.20 -8.46
C ALA A 393 18.53 -15.48 -8.94
N LYS A 394 18.63 -15.73 -10.25
CA LYS A 394 18.11 -16.93 -10.91
C LYS A 394 19.17 -17.55 -11.81
N PHE A 395 19.33 -18.86 -11.69
CA PHE A 395 19.99 -19.70 -12.68
C PHE A 395 18.89 -20.30 -13.56
N ASP A 396 18.83 -19.88 -14.82
CA ASP A 396 17.72 -20.11 -15.74
C ASP A 396 16.37 -19.71 -15.11
N THR A 397 15.60 -20.67 -14.63
CA THR A 397 14.29 -20.46 -13.99
C THR A 397 14.30 -20.71 -12.49
N ILE A 398 15.44 -21.14 -11.92
CA ILE A 398 15.58 -21.59 -10.54
C ILE A 398 16.19 -20.46 -9.71
N ASN A 399 15.60 -20.12 -8.56
CA ASN A 399 16.17 -19.14 -7.63
C ASN A 399 17.44 -19.69 -6.98
N VAL A 400 18.46 -18.84 -6.86
CA VAL A 400 19.76 -19.17 -6.26
C VAL A 400 20.22 -18.05 -5.33
N GLU A 401 21.02 -18.39 -4.34
CA GLU A 401 21.54 -17.44 -3.35
C GLU A 401 22.91 -16.87 -3.77
N ASN A 402 23.22 -15.67 -3.31
CA ASN A 402 24.56 -15.11 -3.49
C ASN A 402 25.56 -15.90 -2.65
N GLY A 403 26.66 -16.34 -3.26
CA GLY A 403 27.65 -17.23 -2.65
C GLY A 403 27.35 -18.73 -2.80
N GLU A 404 26.22 -19.11 -3.40
CA GLU A 404 25.87 -20.52 -3.64
C GLU A 404 26.81 -21.17 -4.65
N ASP A 405 27.17 -22.44 -4.43
CA ASP A 405 27.91 -23.26 -5.38
C ASP A 405 26.96 -24.18 -6.16
N ILE A 406 26.76 -23.88 -7.44
CA ILE A 406 25.93 -24.69 -8.35
C ILE A 406 26.81 -25.77 -8.97
N ASP A 407 26.50 -27.01 -8.66
CA ASP A 407 27.17 -28.15 -9.23
C ASP A 407 26.69 -28.42 -10.66
N LEU A 408 27.53 -28.08 -11.64
CA LEU A 408 27.16 -28.15 -13.05
C LEU A 408 26.96 -29.59 -13.53
N PHE A 409 27.46 -30.60 -12.81
CA PHE A 409 27.29 -32.02 -13.15
C PHE A 409 25.81 -32.45 -13.18
N TYR A 410 24.95 -31.72 -12.47
CA TYR A 410 23.51 -31.95 -12.44
C TYR A 410 22.73 -31.04 -13.39
N GLN A 411 23.41 -30.14 -14.10
CA GLN A 411 22.79 -29.19 -15.02
C GLN A 411 22.86 -29.69 -16.47
N PRO A 412 21.91 -29.31 -17.33
CA PRO A 412 22.03 -29.57 -18.77
C PRO A 412 23.31 -29.00 -19.37
N LEU A 413 23.77 -29.56 -20.49
CA LEU A 413 24.78 -28.93 -21.34
C LEU A 413 24.09 -27.91 -22.26
N GLY A 414 24.77 -26.81 -22.57
CA GLY A 414 24.24 -25.78 -23.47
C GLY A 414 24.37 -24.37 -22.93
N SER A 415 23.51 -23.49 -23.42
CA SER A 415 23.42 -22.10 -22.99
C SER A 415 22.59 -22.01 -21.72
N HIS A 416 23.07 -21.23 -20.77
CA HIS A 416 22.38 -20.91 -19.52
C HIS A 416 22.37 -19.41 -19.30
N ASP A 417 21.33 -18.93 -18.64
CA ASP A 417 21.18 -17.52 -18.30
C ASP A 417 21.21 -17.37 -16.78
N PHE A 418 22.13 -16.54 -16.29
CA PHE A 418 22.12 -16.10 -14.90
C PHE A 418 21.61 -14.67 -14.82
N THR A 419 20.52 -14.44 -14.09
CA THR A 419 19.87 -13.13 -13.98
C THR A 419 19.83 -12.69 -12.53
N VAL A 420 20.18 -11.44 -12.27
CA VAL A 420 20.02 -10.77 -10.98
C VAL A 420 19.01 -9.64 -11.15
N GLN A 421 18.05 -9.57 -10.24
CA GLN A 421 17.03 -8.52 -10.16
C GLN A 421 17.09 -7.86 -8.78
N THR A 422 16.93 -6.55 -8.75
CA THR A 422 16.98 -5.78 -7.50
C THR A 422 15.99 -4.63 -7.50
N LYS A 423 15.66 -4.18 -6.30
CA LYS A 423 14.77 -3.09 -5.99
C LYS A 423 15.36 -2.30 -4.82
N ASP A 424 15.36 -0.97 -4.91
CA ASP A 424 15.72 -0.07 -3.81
C ASP A 424 14.56 0.16 -2.83
N ASN A 425 14.76 1.03 -1.83
CA ASN A 425 13.75 1.35 -0.82
C ASN A 425 12.58 2.19 -1.37
N VAL A 426 12.77 2.98 -2.44
CA VAL A 426 11.72 3.79 -3.08
C VAL A 426 11.10 3.17 -4.35
N ASN A 427 11.39 1.88 -4.60
CA ASN A 427 10.88 1.04 -5.66
C ASN A 427 11.51 1.17 -7.06
N ASN A 428 12.63 1.86 -7.24
CA ASN A 428 13.39 1.76 -8.50
C ASN A 428 13.99 0.35 -8.65
N GLN A 429 13.97 -0.18 -9.87
CA GLN A 429 14.35 -1.56 -10.15
C GLN A 429 15.39 -1.65 -11.27
N SER A 430 16.28 -2.64 -11.16
CA SER A 430 17.17 -3.01 -12.24
C SER A 430 17.28 -4.53 -12.38
N SER A 431 17.68 -4.98 -13.57
CA SER A 431 17.89 -6.38 -13.89
C SER A 431 19.10 -6.50 -14.82
N VAL A 432 20.05 -7.36 -14.46
CA VAL A 432 21.23 -7.67 -15.29
C VAL A 432 21.29 -9.18 -15.49
N ALA A 433 21.62 -9.61 -16.70
CA ALA A 433 21.79 -11.01 -17.04
C ALA A 433 23.16 -11.27 -17.69
N VAL A 434 23.74 -12.42 -17.38
CA VAL A 434 24.93 -12.97 -18.04
C VAL A 434 24.57 -14.32 -18.63
N GLN A 435 24.80 -14.46 -19.93
CA GLN A 435 24.71 -15.74 -20.61
C GLN A 435 26.08 -16.42 -20.62
N PHE A 436 26.11 -17.69 -20.25
CA PHE A 436 27.31 -18.54 -20.30
C PHE A 436 26.93 -19.92 -20.82
N ARG A 437 27.92 -20.80 -21.02
CA ARG A 437 27.65 -22.16 -21.49
C ARG A 437 28.27 -23.21 -20.59
N VAL A 438 27.53 -24.29 -20.37
CA VAL A 438 28.06 -25.52 -19.76
C VAL A 438 28.42 -26.48 -20.89
N ILE A 439 29.69 -26.86 -20.97
CA ILE A 439 30.23 -27.68 -22.06
C ILE A 439 30.84 -28.97 -21.54
N ALA A 440 30.78 -30.02 -22.36
CA ALA A 440 31.53 -31.24 -22.13
C ALA A 440 32.82 -31.25 -22.96
N THR A 441 33.94 -31.49 -22.28
CA THR A 441 35.24 -31.80 -22.90
C THR A 441 35.59 -33.26 -22.60
N ILE A 442 36.57 -33.81 -23.31
CA ILE A 442 37.05 -35.17 -23.03
C ILE A 442 37.45 -35.34 -21.56
N ASP A 443 38.14 -34.34 -21.00
CA ASP A 443 38.65 -34.42 -19.63
C ASP A 443 37.51 -34.26 -18.61
N SER A 444 36.55 -33.35 -18.84
CA SER A 444 35.36 -33.23 -17.99
C SER A 444 34.52 -34.51 -18.05
N THR A 445 34.29 -35.10 -19.23
CA THR A 445 33.56 -36.37 -19.34
C THR A 445 34.25 -37.53 -18.63
N ILE A 446 35.59 -37.56 -18.62
CA ILE A 446 36.33 -38.55 -17.81
C ILE A 446 36.09 -38.29 -16.31
N SER A 447 36.12 -37.04 -15.87
CA SER A 447 35.77 -36.65 -14.50
C SER A 447 34.34 -37.07 -14.14
N ASP A 448 33.38 -36.85 -15.03
CA ASP A 448 31.97 -37.17 -14.84
C ASP A 448 31.73 -38.69 -14.77
N ILE A 449 32.45 -39.49 -15.56
CA ILE A 449 32.43 -40.95 -15.44
C ILE A 449 33.00 -41.41 -14.09
N ASN A 450 34.09 -40.79 -13.62
CA ASN A 450 34.64 -41.10 -12.31
C ASN A 450 33.66 -40.73 -11.19
N ARG A 451 33.00 -39.58 -11.33
CA ARG A 451 31.99 -39.09 -10.38
C ARG A 451 30.74 -39.97 -10.36
N ALA A 452 30.23 -40.38 -11.52
CA ALA A 452 29.13 -41.34 -11.63
C ALA A 452 29.48 -42.68 -10.98
N TYR A 453 30.75 -43.11 -11.03
CA TYR A 453 31.20 -44.30 -10.31
C TYR A 453 31.24 -44.08 -8.78
N SER A 454 31.76 -42.95 -8.30
CA SER A 454 31.80 -42.67 -6.85
C SER A 454 30.39 -42.52 -6.25
N LEU A 455 29.44 -42.01 -7.03
CA LEU A 455 28.02 -41.92 -6.64
C LEU A 455 27.28 -43.28 -6.70
N GLY A 456 27.96 -44.36 -7.11
CA GLY A 456 27.37 -45.69 -7.25
C GLY A 456 26.47 -45.87 -8.47
N TRP A 457 26.39 -44.87 -9.35
CA TRP A 457 25.59 -44.93 -10.58
C TRP A 457 26.20 -45.86 -11.62
N ILE A 458 27.51 -46.09 -11.54
CA ILE A 458 28.23 -47.16 -12.24
C ILE A 458 28.62 -48.22 -11.19
N THR A 459 28.10 -49.44 -11.33
CA THR A 459 28.23 -50.45 -10.26
C THR A 459 29.59 -51.15 -10.21
N LYS A 460 30.33 -51.21 -11.33
CA LYS A 460 31.59 -51.97 -11.44
C LYS A 460 32.74 -51.09 -11.88
N LYS A 461 33.87 -51.17 -11.14
CA LYS A 461 35.14 -50.51 -11.49
C LYS A 461 35.60 -50.83 -12.91
N SER A 462 35.45 -52.10 -13.33
CA SER A 462 35.81 -52.55 -14.68
C SER A 462 35.00 -51.86 -15.78
N THR A 463 33.74 -51.50 -15.51
CA THR A 463 32.86 -50.76 -16.43
C THR A 463 33.33 -49.33 -16.58
N ARG A 464 33.55 -48.62 -15.47
CA ARG A 464 34.14 -47.27 -15.44
C ARG A 464 35.46 -47.23 -16.23
N ASP A 465 36.39 -48.11 -15.91
CA ASP A 465 37.70 -48.18 -16.58
C ASP A 465 37.57 -48.50 -18.09
N SER A 466 36.55 -49.28 -18.46
CA SER A 466 36.25 -49.57 -19.86
C SER A 466 35.73 -48.35 -20.61
N LEU A 467 34.85 -47.55 -20.00
CA LEU A 467 34.34 -46.30 -20.58
C LEU A 467 35.47 -45.25 -20.72
N ILE A 468 36.25 -45.03 -19.67
CA ILE A 468 37.41 -44.12 -19.68
C ILE A 468 38.43 -44.53 -20.76
N ARG A 469 38.70 -45.82 -20.94
CA ARG A 469 39.59 -46.30 -22.02
C ARG A 469 39.03 -46.03 -23.41
N GLN A 470 37.72 -46.04 -23.58
CA GLN A 470 37.08 -45.74 -24.87
C GLN A 470 37.13 -44.24 -25.17
N ILE A 471 36.88 -43.39 -24.18
CA ILE A 471 37.04 -41.93 -24.32
C ILE A 471 38.49 -41.56 -24.62
N ASN A 472 39.47 -42.14 -23.91
CA ASN A 472 40.89 -41.92 -24.19
C ASN A 472 41.32 -42.33 -25.62
N LYS A 473 40.64 -43.31 -26.24
CA LYS A 473 40.87 -43.63 -27.66
C LYS A 473 40.36 -42.52 -28.58
N ALA A 474 39.22 -41.90 -28.24
CA ALA A 474 38.70 -40.73 -28.94
C ALA A 474 39.67 -39.53 -28.81
N THR A 475 40.24 -39.30 -27.62
CA THR A 475 41.27 -38.25 -27.39
C THR A 475 42.43 -38.37 -28.37
N LYS A 476 42.96 -39.59 -28.56
CA LYS A 476 44.06 -39.84 -29.51
C LYS A 476 43.70 -39.50 -30.96
N LEU A 477 42.43 -39.65 -31.34
CA LEU A 477 41.94 -39.26 -32.67
C LEU A 477 41.84 -37.73 -32.78
N ILE A 478 41.35 -37.04 -31.75
CA ILE A 478 41.28 -35.58 -31.69
C ILE A 478 42.69 -34.95 -31.75
N THR A 479 43.63 -35.41 -30.93
CA THR A 479 45.03 -34.90 -30.99
C THR A 479 45.66 -35.11 -32.37
N LYS A 480 45.30 -36.21 -33.05
CA LYS A 480 45.75 -36.48 -34.42
C LYS A 480 45.11 -35.53 -35.43
N ILE A 481 43.83 -35.17 -35.26
CA ILE A 481 43.15 -34.15 -36.06
C ILE A 481 43.82 -32.79 -35.88
N GLN A 482 44.02 -32.34 -34.63
CA GLN A 482 44.64 -31.05 -34.31
C GLN A 482 46.06 -30.92 -34.88
N ARG A 483 46.90 -31.97 -34.73
CA ARG A 483 48.25 -32.00 -35.33
C ARG A 483 48.25 -31.96 -36.85
N ILE A 484 47.20 -32.48 -37.49
CA ILE A 484 47.03 -32.41 -38.94
C ILE A 484 46.53 -31.02 -39.34
N LYS A 485 45.60 -30.43 -38.57
CA LYS A 485 45.08 -29.06 -38.72
C LYS A 485 46.18 -27.99 -38.61
N GLN A 486 47.10 -28.09 -37.64
CA GLN A 486 48.25 -27.19 -37.49
C GLN A 486 49.28 -27.26 -38.64
N LYS A 487 49.29 -28.33 -39.44
CA LYS A 487 50.20 -28.49 -40.59
C LYS A 487 49.58 -28.00 -41.90
N LEU A 488 48.43 -27.33 -41.86
CA LEU A 488 47.79 -26.77 -43.04
C LEU A 488 48.41 -25.43 -43.45
N SER A 489 49.34 -25.52 -44.40
CA SER A 489 49.54 -24.52 -45.45
C SER A 489 49.12 -25.19 -46.78
N ASP A 490 47.89 -24.94 -47.23
CA ASP A 490 47.32 -25.23 -48.56
C ASP A 490 47.54 -26.60 -49.21
N LYS A 491 46.92 -27.67 -48.68
CA LYS A 491 46.76 -28.93 -49.45
C LYS A 491 45.39 -29.59 -49.25
N HIS A 492 44.61 -29.68 -50.34
CA HIS A 492 43.33 -30.39 -50.44
C HIS A 492 43.37 -31.85 -49.92
N ASN A 493 44.53 -32.52 -49.97
CA ASN A 493 44.72 -33.88 -49.42
C ASN A 493 44.75 -33.94 -47.88
N LEU A 494 45.11 -32.85 -47.20
CA LEU A 494 45.06 -32.76 -45.74
C LEU A 494 43.62 -32.63 -45.24
N LEU A 495 42.77 -31.87 -45.96
CA LEU A 495 41.32 -31.76 -45.71
C LEU A 495 40.61 -33.12 -45.76
N LYS A 496 40.82 -33.92 -46.82
CA LYS A 496 40.24 -35.28 -46.93
C LYS A 496 40.71 -36.21 -45.80
N LYS A 497 41.94 -36.03 -45.31
CA LYS A 497 42.52 -36.82 -44.22
C LYS A 497 41.92 -36.43 -42.86
N VAL A 498 41.69 -35.13 -42.64
CA VAL A 498 40.97 -34.60 -41.47
C VAL A 498 39.54 -35.14 -41.44
N GLN A 499 38.78 -34.97 -42.52
CA GLN A 499 37.40 -35.48 -42.65
C GLN A 499 37.29 -37.00 -42.40
N LYS A 500 38.27 -37.80 -42.85
CA LYS A 500 38.28 -39.24 -42.61
C LYS A 500 38.53 -39.60 -41.15
N ILE A 501 39.28 -38.77 -40.41
CA ILE A 501 39.54 -38.99 -38.97
C ILE A 501 38.37 -38.46 -38.14
N GLU A 502 37.74 -37.35 -38.53
CA GLU A 502 36.49 -36.84 -37.94
C GLU A 502 35.39 -37.90 -38.02
N ARG A 503 35.12 -38.47 -39.22
CA ARG A 503 34.17 -39.59 -39.35
C ARG A 503 34.49 -40.81 -38.47
N ARG A 504 35.78 -41.09 -38.23
CA ARG A 504 36.21 -42.19 -37.35
C ARG A 504 36.01 -41.87 -35.87
N LEU A 505 36.13 -40.59 -35.50
CA LEU A 505 35.83 -40.09 -34.18
C LEU A 505 34.32 -40.18 -33.93
N ASP A 506 33.50 -39.70 -34.86
CA ASP A 506 32.04 -39.77 -34.79
C ASP A 506 31.56 -41.22 -34.70
N ASP A 507 32.09 -42.12 -35.54
CA ASP A 507 31.78 -43.54 -35.47
C ASP A 507 32.18 -44.15 -34.11
N ALA A 508 33.30 -43.72 -33.52
CA ALA A 508 33.73 -44.22 -32.22
C ALA A 508 32.83 -43.71 -31.08
N LEU A 509 32.49 -42.42 -31.07
CA LEU A 509 31.61 -41.82 -30.06
C LEU A 509 30.17 -42.36 -30.19
N SER A 510 29.60 -42.31 -31.39
CA SER A 510 28.21 -42.69 -31.67
C SER A 510 27.96 -44.20 -31.68
N ARG A 511 28.80 -45.01 -32.35
CA ARG A 511 28.53 -46.46 -32.47
C ARG A 511 29.08 -47.27 -31.31
N ILE A 512 30.19 -46.86 -30.69
CA ILE A 512 30.85 -47.68 -29.66
C ILE A 512 30.42 -47.24 -28.26
N ILE A 513 30.40 -45.95 -27.96
CA ILE A 513 30.14 -45.48 -26.60
C ILE A 513 28.62 -45.42 -26.33
N LEU A 514 27.84 -44.67 -27.12
CA LEU A 514 26.39 -44.54 -26.90
C LEU A 514 25.65 -45.89 -26.92
N ARG A 515 25.92 -46.74 -27.92
CA ARG A 515 25.31 -48.09 -27.98
C ARG A 515 25.67 -48.95 -26.77
N LYS A 516 26.92 -48.84 -26.29
CA LYS A 516 27.36 -49.58 -25.10
C LYS A 516 26.72 -49.05 -23.84
N LEU A 517 26.56 -47.73 -23.68
CA LEU A 517 25.82 -47.14 -22.56
C LEU A 517 24.38 -47.67 -22.53
N ALA A 518 23.70 -47.76 -23.67
CA ALA A 518 22.35 -48.33 -23.76
C ALA A 518 22.30 -49.81 -23.30
N VAL A 519 23.28 -50.62 -23.69
CA VAL A 519 23.40 -52.01 -23.22
C VAL A 519 23.67 -52.07 -21.72
N LEU A 520 24.61 -51.26 -21.21
CA LEU A 520 24.98 -51.23 -19.79
C LEU A 520 23.82 -50.81 -18.89
N LYS A 521 22.96 -49.89 -19.35
CA LYS A 521 21.73 -49.49 -18.68
C LYS A 521 20.74 -50.65 -18.64
N LYS A 522 20.53 -51.33 -19.77
CA LYS A 522 19.64 -52.51 -19.86
C LYS A 522 20.09 -53.65 -18.95
N THR A 523 21.39 -53.83 -18.75
CA THR A 523 21.95 -54.85 -17.85
C THR A 523 22.06 -54.40 -16.39
N GLY A 524 21.54 -53.22 -16.03
CA GLY A 524 21.60 -52.67 -14.66
C GLY A 524 23.02 -52.36 -14.18
N THR A 525 24.00 -52.31 -15.08
CA THR A 525 25.40 -52.05 -14.73
C THR A 525 25.65 -50.56 -14.54
N ILE A 526 24.86 -49.71 -15.21
CA ILE A 526 24.69 -48.30 -14.90
C ILE A 526 23.21 -47.99 -14.67
N ASN A 527 22.89 -46.99 -13.86
CA ASN A 527 21.52 -46.51 -13.68
C ASN A 527 21.12 -45.47 -14.75
N GLN A 528 19.92 -44.90 -14.61
CA GLN A 528 19.40 -43.86 -15.50
C GLN A 528 20.27 -42.59 -15.45
N GLN A 529 20.64 -42.11 -14.26
CA GLN A 529 21.42 -40.87 -14.09
C GLN A 529 22.80 -40.95 -14.78
N ALA A 530 23.54 -42.06 -14.60
CA ALA A 530 24.82 -42.25 -15.30
C ALA A 530 24.65 -42.33 -16.81
N TYR A 531 23.57 -42.95 -17.28
CA TYR A 531 23.30 -42.98 -18.72
C TYR A 531 23.06 -41.57 -19.26
N ASP A 532 22.21 -40.77 -18.60
CA ASP A 532 21.84 -39.45 -19.07
C ASP A 532 23.05 -38.51 -19.13
N VAL A 533 23.78 -38.35 -18.01
CA VAL A 533 24.98 -37.50 -17.94
C VAL A 533 26.02 -37.89 -19.01
N ILE A 534 26.43 -39.17 -19.03
CA ILE A 534 27.50 -39.60 -19.94
C ILE A 534 27.03 -39.55 -21.40
N SER A 535 25.74 -39.81 -21.68
CA SER A 535 25.24 -39.72 -23.05
C SER A 535 25.13 -38.27 -23.53
N SER A 536 24.71 -37.34 -22.68
CA SER A 536 24.69 -35.90 -22.97
C SER A 536 26.08 -35.38 -23.30
N ASP A 537 27.08 -35.73 -22.49
CA ASP A 537 28.49 -35.43 -22.75
C ASP A 537 28.98 -35.93 -24.10
N ILE A 538 28.73 -37.21 -24.40
CA ILE A 538 29.17 -37.82 -25.65
C ILE A 538 28.46 -37.19 -26.86
N ASN A 539 27.16 -36.89 -26.74
CA ASN A 539 26.40 -36.19 -27.77
C ASN A 539 26.94 -34.77 -27.98
N TRP A 540 27.26 -34.05 -26.91
CA TRP A 540 27.86 -32.72 -26.99
C TRP A 540 29.20 -32.77 -27.72
N LEU A 541 30.07 -33.71 -27.36
CA LEU A 541 31.34 -33.93 -28.05
C LEU A 541 31.13 -34.25 -29.54
N ILE A 542 30.15 -35.09 -29.91
CA ILE A 542 29.87 -35.39 -31.33
C ILE A 542 29.45 -34.13 -32.09
N ASN A 543 28.62 -33.28 -31.48
CA ASN A 543 28.04 -32.13 -32.16
C ASN A 543 28.96 -30.90 -32.18
N ASN A 544 29.99 -30.84 -31.32
CA ASN A 544 30.83 -29.66 -31.12
C ASN A 544 32.35 -29.91 -31.27
N ASN A 545 32.77 -31.06 -31.82
CA ASN A 545 34.19 -31.41 -32.06
C ASN A 545 34.79 -30.89 -33.37
#